data_AF-A0A832K8K3-F1
#
_entry.id   AF-A0A832K8K3-F1
#
_cell.length_a   1.000
_cell.length_b   1.000
_cell.length_c   1.000
_cell.angle_alpha   90.00
_cell.angle_beta   90.00
_cell.angle_gamma   90.00
#
_symmetry.space_group_name_H-M   'P 1'
#
loop_
_entity.id
_entity.type
_entity.pdbx_description
1 polymer ?
#
loop_
_entity_poly.entity_id
_entity_poly.type
_entity_poly.pdbx_seq_one_letter_code
_entity_poly.pdbx_strand_id
1 'polypeptide(L)'
;MKGRWSICILGTLFLLSLIVSAGSGQQFGGPPWPPEQERAPVPKERAKGQEPEWEKKEIREMLETLRIWKMTKALELTEEQSLKIFPKMREIENAREEAGKQKARILMDLQKLLKEEKPDIDKVKESLNAIEKVDSELRSREERLREELKTILSPLQQAKFYIFQKEFEEDVKRMIAEVRGLRQKSMERKWSPQRK
;
A
#
# COMPACT_ATOMS: atom_id res chain seq x y z
N MET A 1 -60.28 -12.87 -57.03
CA MET A 1 -61.67 -13.39 -57.09
C MET A 1 -61.68 -14.84 -56.63
N LYS A 2 -62.77 -15.31 -55.99
CA LYS A 2 -62.93 -16.45 -55.06
C LYS A 2 -62.68 -16.03 -53.60
N GLY A 3 -63.58 -16.10 -52.63
CA GLY A 3 -64.99 -16.55 -52.56
C GLY A 3 -65.36 -16.66 -51.07
N ARG A 4 -66.42 -15.97 -50.64
CA ARG A 4 -67.00 -15.92 -49.27
C ARG A 4 -67.95 -17.08 -49.03
N TRP A 5 -67.86 -17.85 -47.95
CA TRP A 5 -68.97 -18.56 -47.26
C TRP A 5 -68.58 -18.64 -45.77
N SER A 6 -69.15 -17.89 -44.82
CA SER A 6 -70.51 -17.82 -44.27
C SER A 6 -70.85 -18.87 -43.18
N ILE A 7 -70.92 -18.35 -41.94
CA ILE A 7 -71.95 -18.55 -40.88
C ILE A 7 -71.97 -19.89 -40.10
N CYS A 8 -71.97 -19.81 -38.75
CA CYS A 8 -73.06 -20.26 -37.85
C CYS A 8 -72.61 -20.64 -36.41
N ILE A 9 -73.25 -19.96 -35.43
CA ILE A 9 -73.94 -20.51 -34.23
C ILE A 9 -73.03 -21.05 -33.09
N LEU A 10 -72.91 -20.33 -31.96
CA LEU A 10 -73.75 -20.40 -30.72
C LEU A 10 -73.68 -21.76 -29.99
N GLY A 11 -73.21 -21.77 -28.74
CA GLY A 11 -73.50 -22.87 -27.81
C GLY A 11 -72.51 -23.09 -26.66
N THR A 12 -72.87 -22.61 -25.46
CA THR A 12 -72.82 -23.31 -24.14
C THR A 12 -71.54 -24.07 -23.73
N LEU A 13 -70.79 -23.59 -22.74
CA LEU A 13 -70.87 -23.90 -21.29
C LEU A 13 -70.34 -25.30 -20.86
N PHE A 14 -69.45 -25.23 -19.85
CA PHE A 14 -69.08 -26.25 -18.86
C PHE A 14 -68.22 -27.44 -19.32
N LEU A 15 -66.97 -27.49 -18.85
CA LEU A 15 -66.61 -28.34 -17.70
C LEU A 15 -65.21 -28.04 -17.16
N LEU A 16 -65.15 -28.01 -15.83
CA LEU A 16 -63.95 -27.90 -15.00
C LEU A 16 -62.91 -28.96 -15.35
N SER A 17 -61.64 -28.55 -15.36
CA SER A 17 -60.55 -29.40 -14.91
C SER A 17 -59.67 -28.61 -13.94
N LEU A 18 -59.69 -29.07 -12.69
CA LEU A 18 -58.85 -28.64 -11.57
C LEU A 18 -57.40 -29.03 -11.84
N ILE A 19 -56.47 -28.08 -11.79
CA ILE A 19 -55.13 -28.36 -11.23
C ILE A 19 -54.74 -27.25 -10.26
N VAL A 20 -54.52 -27.72 -9.04
CA VAL A 20 -53.95 -27.10 -7.86
C VAL A 20 -52.60 -26.41 -8.15
N SER A 21 -52.40 -25.23 -7.58
CA SER A 21 -51.05 -24.81 -7.16
C SER A 21 -51.17 -24.07 -5.84
N ALA A 22 -50.95 -24.82 -4.76
CA ALA A 22 -50.72 -24.32 -3.43
C ALA A 22 -49.23 -23.95 -3.28
N GLY A 23 -48.98 -22.70 -2.88
CA GLY A 23 -47.97 -22.29 -1.91
C GLY A 23 -46.48 -22.55 -2.18
N SER A 24 -45.73 -21.45 -2.36
CA SER A 24 -44.46 -21.08 -1.70
C SER A 24 -43.68 -20.11 -2.61
N GLY A 25 -43.01 -19.05 -2.15
CA GLY A 25 -42.75 -18.60 -0.80
C GLY A 25 -42.42 -17.10 -0.83
N GLN A 26 -42.94 -16.40 0.17
CA GLN A 26 -42.25 -15.40 0.98
C GLN A 26 -41.00 -14.78 0.33
N GLN A 27 -41.18 -13.58 -0.25
CA GLN A 27 -40.09 -12.65 -0.47
C GLN A 27 -39.51 -12.30 0.91
N PHE A 28 -38.39 -12.95 1.25
CA PHE A 28 -37.58 -12.54 2.38
C PHE A 28 -37.06 -11.12 2.10
N GLY A 29 -37.65 -10.15 2.80
CA GLY A 29 -37.09 -8.82 2.97
C GLY A 29 -35.75 -8.96 3.70
N GLY A 30 -34.67 -9.08 2.93
CA GLY A 30 -33.34 -8.79 3.43
C GLY A 30 -33.29 -7.34 3.93
N PRO A 31 -32.47 -7.03 4.95
CA PRO A 31 -32.36 -5.68 5.49
C PRO A 31 -32.09 -4.68 4.35
N PRO A 32 -32.71 -3.49 4.38
CA PRO A 32 -32.54 -2.49 3.34
C PRO A 32 -31.10 -1.97 3.44
N TRP A 33 -30.20 -2.59 2.68
CA TRP A 33 -28.92 -1.98 2.39
C TRP A 33 -29.16 -0.55 1.92
N PRO A 34 -28.31 0.42 2.31
CA PRO A 34 -28.46 1.80 1.87
C PRO A 34 -28.60 1.89 0.34
N PRO A 35 -29.41 2.83 -0.19
CA PRO A 35 -29.48 3.12 -1.61
C PRO A 35 -28.07 3.21 -2.22
N GLU A 36 -27.88 2.83 -3.49
CA GLU A 36 -26.56 2.86 -4.16
C GLU A 36 -25.81 4.20 -3.98
N GLN A 37 -26.54 5.29 -3.75
CA GLN A 37 -26.05 6.64 -3.49
C GLN A 37 -25.43 6.84 -2.08
N GLU A 38 -25.81 6.00 -1.11
CA GLU A 38 -25.29 6.00 0.27
C GLU A 38 -24.21 4.92 0.49
N ARG A 39 -23.98 4.03 -0.49
CA ARG A 39 -22.81 3.16 -0.44
C ARG A 39 -21.57 4.03 -0.62
N ALA A 40 -20.72 4.07 0.41
CA ALA A 40 -19.36 4.58 0.26
C ALA A 40 -18.76 3.97 -1.02
N PRO A 41 -18.13 4.78 -1.89
CA PRO A 41 -17.65 4.29 -3.18
C PRO A 41 -16.78 3.07 -2.91
N VAL A 42 -17.21 1.91 -3.44
CA VAL A 42 -16.38 0.70 -3.45
C VAL A 42 -15.06 1.15 -4.09
N PRO A 43 -13.92 1.06 -3.39
CA PRO A 43 -12.66 1.54 -3.95
C PRO A 43 -12.46 0.86 -5.30
N LYS A 44 -12.47 1.66 -6.38
CA LYS A 44 -12.15 1.20 -7.73
C LYS A 44 -10.91 0.32 -7.64
N GLU A 45 -10.94 -0.87 -8.26
CA GLU A 45 -9.83 -1.83 -8.24
C GLU A 45 -8.50 -1.09 -8.36
N ARG A 46 -7.75 -1.04 -7.24
CA ARG A 46 -6.55 -0.22 -7.14
C ARG A 46 -5.53 -0.78 -8.13
N ALA A 47 -5.05 0.05 -9.04
CA ALA A 47 -3.96 -0.33 -9.95
C ALA A 47 -2.78 -0.89 -9.15
N LYS A 48 -2.20 -2.01 -9.62
CA LYS A 48 -1.02 -2.63 -9.01
C LYS A 48 0.06 -1.56 -8.78
N GLY A 49 0.45 -1.36 -7.51
CA GLY A 49 1.58 -0.50 -7.14
C GLY A 49 1.23 0.89 -6.56
N GLN A 50 -0.04 1.27 -6.46
CA GLN A 50 -0.44 2.53 -5.82
C GLN A 50 -0.96 2.28 -4.40
N GLU A 51 -0.05 2.27 -3.42
CA GLU A 51 -0.39 2.46 -2.01
C GLU A 51 -0.66 3.95 -1.77
N PRO A 52 -1.79 4.32 -1.12
CA PRO A 52 -2.07 5.70 -0.72
C PRO A 52 -0.92 6.30 0.10
N GLU A 53 -0.67 7.59 -0.07
CA GLU A 53 0.38 8.33 0.66
C GLU A 53 0.22 8.20 2.18
N TRP A 54 -1.03 8.23 2.67
CA TRP A 54 -1.35 8.12 4.10
C TRP A 54 -0.98 6.74 4.68
N GLU A 55 -1.20 5.66 3.92
CA GLU A 55 -0.85 4.29 4.33
C GLU A 55 0.68 4.12 4.44
N LYS A 56 1.44 4.72 3.51
CA LYS A 56 2.92 4.74 3.58
C LYS A 56 3.42 5.54 4.77
N LYS A 57 2.76 6.66 5.09
CA LYS A 57 3.10 7.49 6.24
C LYS A 57 2.85 6.76 7.56
N GLU A 58 1.70 6.12 7.71
CA GLU A 58 1.36 5.33 8.90
C GLU A 58 2.35 4.17 9.14
N ILE A 59 2.67 3.40 8.09
CA ILE A 59 3.66 2.31 8.18
C ILE A 59 5.01 2.85 8.65
N ARG A 60 5.43 4.01 8.15
CA ARG A 60 6.70 4.63 8.54
C ARG A 60 6.70 5.06 10.00
N GLU A 61 5.68 5.77 10.46
CA GLU A 61 5.56 6.21 11.86
C GLU A 61 5.55 5.00 12.81
N MET A 62 4.89 3.92 12.40
CA MET A 62 4.93 2.63 13.11
C MET A 62 6.36 2.06 13.15
N LEU A 63 7.08 2.06 12.04
CA LEU A 63 8.47 1.58 11.98
C LEU A 63 9.44 2.45 12.79
N GLU A 64 9.27 3.78 12.80
CA GLU A 64 10.04 4.71 13.65
C GLU A 64 9.81 4.37 15.12
N THR A 65 8.55 4.23 15.53
CA THR A 65 8.17 3.88 16.90
C THR A 65 8.77 2.53 17.31
N LEU A 66 8.66 1.52 16.45
CA LEU A 66 9.23 0.20 16.68
C LEU A 66 10.75 0.25 16.80
N ARG A 67 11.42 1.06 15.95
CA ARG A 67 12.87 1.26 16.00
C ARG A 67 13.30 1.84 17.34
N ILE A 68 12.67 2.93 17.77
CA ILE A 68 12.95 3.61 19.04
C ILE A 68 12.79 2.61 20.20
N TRP A 69 11.68 1.87 20.22
CA TRP A 69 11.41 0.90 21.27
C TRP A 69 12.45 -0.24 21.30
N LYS A 70 12.70 -0.90 20.16
CA LYS A 70 13.69 -1.99 20.09
C LYS A 70 15.10 -1.50 20.42
N MET A 71 15.48 -0.31 19.94
CA MET A 71 16.78 0.30 20.22
C MET A 71 16.98 0.57 21.71
N THR A 72 15.96 1.14 22.36
CA THR A 72 15.97 1.41 23.81
C THR A 72 16.22 0.13 24.60
N LYS A 73 15.59 -0.97 24.21
CA LYS A 73 15.79 -2.29 24.82
C LYS A 73 17.16 -2.88 24.51
N ALA A 74 17.59 -2.88 23.25
CA ALA A 74 18.84 -3.50 22.82
C ALA A 74 20.07 -2.81 23.42
N LEU A 75 20.05 -1.48 23.52
CA LEU A 75 21.16 -0.69 24.06
C LEU A 75 21.05 -0.44 25.56
N GLU A 76 19.94 -0.83 26.19
CA GLU A 76 19.63 -0.53 27.59
C GLU A 76 19.79 0.98 27.87
N LEU A 77 19.15 1.81 27.03
CA LEU A 77 19.28 3.26 27.13
C LEU A 77 18.67 3.77 28.44
N THR A 78 19.38 4.69 29.10
CA THR A 78 18.79 5.44 30.22
C THR A 78 17.77 6.45 29.71
N GLU A 79 16.92 6.97 30.60
CA GLU A 79 15.97 8.03 30.28
C GLU A 79 16.70 9.28 29.74
N GLU A 80 17.77 9.69 30.40
CA GLU A 80 18.60 10.82 29.99
C GLU A 80 19.23 10.64 28.61
N GLN A 81 19.72 9.43 28.29
CA GLN A 81 20.24 9.11 26.97
C GLN A 81 19.11 9.15 25.92
N SER A 82 17.95 8.59 26.24
CA SER A 82 16.78 8.53 25.36
C SER A 82 16.30 9.92 24.95
N LEU A 83 16.21 10.86 25.90
CA LEU A 83 15.83 12.25 25.65
C LEU A 83 16.77 12.95 24.65
N LYS A 84 18.06 12.59 24.63
CA LYS A 84 19.06 13.16 23.70
C LYS A 84 19.06 12.45 22.34
N ILE A 85 18.80 11.15 22.31
CA ILE A 85 18.93 10.32 21.09
C ILE A 85 17.69 10.44 20.21
N PHE A 86 16.49 10.46 20.78
CA PHE A 86 15.25 10.40 20.01
C PHE A 86 15.08 11.56 19.01
N PRO A 87 15.38 12.82 19.36
CA PRO A 87 15.33 13.92 18.39
C PRO A 87 16.27 13.68 17.20
N LYS A 88 17.47 13.19 17.46
CA LYS A 88 18.48 12.90 16.43
C LYS A 88 18.06 11.76 15.51
N MET A 89 17.41 10.74 16.07
CA MET A 89 16.85 9.63 15.27
C MET A 89 15.72 10.10 14.35
N ARG A 90 14.88 11.02 14.83
CA ARG A 90 13.83 11.63 14.00
C ARG A 90 14.41 12.48 12.88
N GLU A 91 15.43 13.29 13.19
CA GLU A 91 16.12 14.12 12.18
C GLU A 91 16.68 13.27 11.04
N ILE A 92 17.33 12.15 11.34
CA ILE A 92 17.88 11.30 10.28
C ILE A 92 16.80 10.55 9.51
N GLU A 93 15.70 10.16 10.15
CA GLU A 93 14.57 9.53 9.46
C GLU A 93 13.91 10.51 8.48
N ASN A 94 13.71 11.76 8.90
CA ASN A 94 13.23 12.84 8.03
C ASN A 94 14.21 13.12 6.88
N ALA A 95 15.52 13.08 7.14
CA ALA A 95 16.52 13.26 6.09
C ALA A 95 16.50 12.11 5.06
N ARG A 96 16.31 10.86 5.51
CA ARG A 96 16.13 9.70 4.63
C ARG A 96 14.86 9.81 3.79
N GLU A 97 13.77 10.29 4.40
CA GLU A 97 12.53 10.55 3.67
C GLU A 97 12.73 11.53 2.53
N GLU A 98 13.30 12.69 2.85
CA GLU A 98 13.47 13.76 1.90
C GLU A 98 14.43 13.36 0.77
N ALA A 99 15.54 12.71 1.12
CA ALA A 99 16.47 12.13 0.14
C ALA A 99 15.75 11.10 -0.76
N GLY A 100 14.92 10.23 -0.19
CA GLY A 100 14.13 9.26 -0.94
C GLY A 100 13.15 9.91 -1.91
N LYS A 101 12.43 10.96 -1.48
CA LYS A 101 11.51 11.73 -2.32
C LYS A 101 12.24 12.44 -3.46
N GLN A 102 13.38 13.08 -3.17
CA GLN A 102 14.19 13.77 -4.16
C GLN A 102 14.72 12.78 -5.20
N LYS A 103 15.30 11.65 -4.78
CA LYS A 103 15.76 10.60 -5.68
C LYS A 103 14.64 10.02 -6.52
N ALA A 104 13.47 9.78 -5.94
CA ALA A 104 12.32 9.27 -6.69
C ALA A 104 11.92 10.22 -7.82
N ARG A 105 11.89 11.54 -7.57
CA ARG A 105 11.61 12.56 -8.60
C ARG A 105 12.67 12.54 -9.70
N ILE A 106 13.95 12.58 -9.33
CA ILE A 106 15.06 12.56 -10.31
C ILE A 106 15.02 11.29 -11.16
N LEU A 107 14.78 10.13 -10.54
CA LEU A 107 14.66 8.85 -11.26
C LEU A 107 13.45 8.82 -12.20
N MET A 108 12.32 9.38 -11.81
CA MET A 108 11.15 9.50 -12.69
C MET A 108 11.46 10.36 -13.92
N ASP A 109 12.17 11.47 -13.74
CA ASP A 109 12.54 12.35 -14.86
C ASP A 109 13.62 11.73 -15.74
N LEU A 110 14.61 11.06 -15.15
CA LEU A 110 15.60 10.28 -15.89
C LEU A 110 14.94 9.15 -16.71
N GLN A 111 13.94 8.46 -16.15
CA GLN A 111 13.17 7.44 -16.87
C GLN A 111 12.38 8.03 -18.06
N LYS A 112 11.94 9.29 -17.99
CA LYS A 112 11.29 9.96 -19.12
C LYS A 112 12.31 10.30 -20.20
N LEU A 113 13.45 10.90 -19.81
CA LEU A 113 14.54 11.24 -20.72
C LEU A 113 15.02 10.02 -21.52
N LEU A 114 15.21 8.89 -20.84
CA LEU A 114 15.66 7.65 -21.47
C LEU A 114 14.64 7.00 -22.42
N LYS A 115 13.38 7.46 -22.45
CA LYS A 115 12.37 6.99 -23.40
C LYS A 115 12.33 7.81 -24.69
N GLU A 116 13.07 8.92 -24.74
CA GLU A 116 13.18 9.75 -25.95
C GLU A 116 14.00 9.01 -27.02
N GLU A 117 13.68 9.21 -28.30
CA GLU A 117 14.40 8.57 -29.41
C GLU A 117 15.88 9.00 -29.46
N LYS A 118 16.16 10.23 -29.01
CA LYS A 118 17.52 10.77 -28.84
C LYS A 118 17.61 11.51 -27.51
N PRO A 119 17.93 10.81 -26.40
CA PRO A 119 18.05 11.43 -25.09
C PRO A 119 19.15 12.48 -25.05
N ASP A 120 18.88 13.59 -24.37
CA ASP A 120 19.86 14.64 -24.09
C ASP A 120 20.91 14.15 -23.07
N ILE A 121 22.14 13.93 -23.55
CA ILE A 121 23.23 13.37 -22.75
C ILE A 121 23.64 14.28 -21.58
N ASP A 122 23.55 15.60 -21.74
CA ASP A 122 23.94 16.52 -20.68
C ASP A 122 22.91 16.51 -19.55
N LYS A 123 21.61 16.43 -19.87
CA LYS A 123 20.55 16.24 -18.86
C LYS A 123 20.64 14.89 -18.14
N VAL A 124 21.07 13.84 -18.84
CA VAL A 124 21.34 12.54 -18.21
C VAL A 124 22.48 12.68 -17.19
N LYS A 125 23.59 13.33 -17.55
CA LYS A 125 24.71 13.57 -16.63
C LYS A 125 24.29 14.42 -15.44
N GLU A 126 23.51 15.48 -15.65
CA GLU A 126 22.97 16.31 -14.57
C GLU A 126 22.12 15.50 -13.59
N SER A 127 21.26 14.61 -14.10
CA SER A 127 20.43 13.73 -13.27
C SER A 127 21.26 12.76 -12.43
N LEU A 128 22.32 12.18 -13.02
CA LEU A 128 23.26 11.31 -12.30
C LEU A 128 24.00 12.07 -11.19
N ASN A 129 24.55 13.24 -11.50
CA ASN A 129 25.21 14.10 -10.52
C ASN A 129 24.26 14.51 -9.38
N ALA A 130 22.99 14.78 -9.69
CA ALA A 130 21.99 15.10 -8.68
C ALA A 130 21.71 13.92 -7.74
N ILE A 131 21.63 12.69 -8.27
CA ILE A 131 21.49 11.47 -7.45
C ILE A 131 22.70 11.31 -6.52
N GLU A 132 23.92 11.42 -7.06
CA GLU A 132 25.15 11.30 -6.27
C GLU A 132 25.23 12.36 -5.17
N LYS A 133 24.82 13.60 -5.48
CA LYS A 133 24.76 14.68 -4.51
C LYS A 133 23.81 14.36 -3.36
N VAL A 134 22.58 13.93 -3.64
CA VAL A 134 21.62 13.53 -2.60
C VAL A 134 22.18 12.41 -1.73
N ASP A 135 22.82 11.41 -2.33
CA ASP A 135 23.43 10.30 -1.59
C ASP A 135 24.60 10.76 -0.72
N SER A 136 25.43 11.69 -1.21
CA SER A 136 26.55 12.25 -0.43
C SER A 136 26.09 13.08 0.76
N GLU A 137 25.04 13.88 0.58
CA GLU A 137 24.47 14.71 1.64
C GLU A 137 23.84 13.87 2.74
N LEU A 138 23.11 12.80 2.38
CA LEU A 138 22.54 11.87 3.34
C LEU A 138 23.65 11.16 4.13
N ARG A 139 24.69 10.63 3.46
CA ARG A 139 25.85 10.02 4.14
C ARG A 139 26.53 10.97 5.11
N SER A 140 26.70 12.23 4.73
CA SER A 140 27.28 13.26 5.61
C SER A 140 26.45 13.52 6.86
N ARG A 141 25.11 13.45 6.76
CA ARG A 141 24.21 13.57 7.93
C ARG A 141 24.28 12.34 8.82
N GLU A 142 24.32 11.15 8.23
CA GLU A 142 24.46 9.89 8.97
C GLU A 142 25.80 9.81 9.72
N GLU A 143 26.89 10.29 9.12
CA GLU A 143 28.19 10.36 9.79
C GLU A 143 28.17 11.33 10.98
N ARG A 144 27.59 12.52 10.80
CA ARG A 144 27.45 13.49 11.88
C ARG A 144 26.63 12.93 13.05
N LEU A 145 25.50 12.29 12.75
CA LEU A 145 24.70 11.60 13.77
C LEU A 145 25.55 10.59 14.53
N ARG A 146 26.35 9.79 13.83
CA ARG A 146 27.20 8.77 14.45
C ARG A 146 28.22 9.40 15.39
N GLU A 147 28.90 10.47 14.98
CA GLU A 147 29.84 11.20 15.85
C GLU A 147 29.14 11.76 17.09
N GLU A 148 27.95 12.33 16.94
CA GLU A 148 27.16 12.82 18.07
C GLU A 148 26.77 11.69 19.03
N LEU A 149 26.37 10.52 18.50
CA LEU A 149 26.02 9.36 19.32
C LEU A 149 27.21 8.83 20.13
N LYS A 150 28.46 8.96 19.65
CA LYS A 150 29.65 8.58 20.42
C LYS A 150 29.79 9.36 21.72
N THR A 151 29.26 10.59 21.77
CA THR A 151 29.29 11.44 22.98
C THR A 151 28.22 11.06 24.00
N ILE A 152 27.20 10.30 23.58
CA ILE A 152 26.03 9.95 24.41
C ILE A 152 26.10 8.47 24.85
N LEU A 153 26.58 7.59 23.99
CA LEU A 153 26.62 6.14 24.18
C LEU A 153 27.98 5.67 24.68
N SER A 154 28.00 4.73 25.62
CA SER A 154 29.23 4.02 26.00
C SER A 154 29.78 3.19 24.82
N PRO A 155 31.09 2.84 24.80
CA PRO A 155 31.64 2.00 23.74
C PRO A 155 30.90 0.68 23.51
N LEU A 156 30.42 0.04 24.60
CA LEU A 156 29.62 -1.18 24.51
C LEU A 156 28.24 -0.91 23.88
N GLN A 157 27.59 0.20 24.24
CA GLN A 157 26.33 0.61 23.62
C GLN A 157 26.51 0.99 22.14
N GLN A 158 27.64 1.58 21.77
CA GLN A 158 27.98 1.87 20.37
C GLN A 158 28.12 0.59 19.56
N ALA A 159 28.81 -0.43 20.09
CA ALA A 159 28.90 -1.74 19.43
C ALA A 159 27.51 -2.39 19.28
N LYS A 160 26.70 -2.40 20.34
CA LYS A 160 25.30 -2.86 20.31
C LYS A 160 24.49 -2.10 19.25
N PHE A 161 24.68 -0.79 19.14
CA PHE A 161 24.00 0.06 18.15
C PHE A 161 24.34 -0.32 16.71
N TYR A 162 25.61 -0.63 16.42
CA TYR A 162 26.02 -1.09 15.09
C TYR A 162 25.33 -2.40 14.70
N ILE A 163 25.31 -3.36 15.62
CA ILE A 163 24.66 -4.66 15.39
C ILE A 163 23.15 -4.46 15.23
N PHE A 164 22.53 -3.72 16.15
CA PHE A 164 21.11 -3.42 16.14
C PHE A 164 20.66 -2.79 14.82
N GLN A 165 21.40 -1.82 14.28
CA GLN A 165 21.03 -1.17 13.01
C GLN A 165 20.95 -2.18 11.87
N LYS A 166 21.96 -3.04 11.74
CA LYS A 166 22.00 -4.07 10.70
C LYS A 166 20.84 -5.04 10.83
N GLU A 167 20.62 -5.57 12.02
CA GLU A 167 19.53 -6.52 12.29
C GLU A 167 18.16 -5.89 12.07
N PHE A 168 17.96 -4.65 12.53
CA PHE A 168 16.70 -3.94 12.37
C PHE A 168 16.37 -3.68 10.89
N GLU A 169 17.35 -3.28 10.08
CA GLU A 169 17.14 -3.10 8.64
C GLU A 169 16.76 -4.41 7.93
N GLU A 170 17.40 -5.52 8.31
CA GLU A 170 17.05 -6.85 7.80
C GLU A 170 15.64 -7.27 8.23
N ASP A 171 15.26 -7.05 9.48
CA ASP A 171 13.92 -7.28 10.02
C ASP A 171 12.86 -6.51 9.22
N VAL A 172 13.09 -5.20 9.00
CA VAL A 172 12.16 -4.34 8.25
C VAL A 172 12.01 -4.81 6.81
N LYS A 173 13.13 -5.17 6.15
CA LYS A 173 13.09 -5.72 4.78
C LYS A 173 12.23 -6.98 4.70
N ARG A 174 12.40 -7.92 5.65
CA ARG A 174 11.58 -9.15 5.72
C ARG A 174 10.12 -8.84 5.95
N MET A 175 9.80 -7.97 6.92
CA MET A 175 8.42 -7.57 7.23
C MET A 175 7.72 -6.95 6.02
N ILE A 176 8.38 -6.02 5.31
CA ILE A 176 7.83 -5.40 4.10
C ILE A 176 7.62 -6.45 2.99
N ALA A 177 8.57 -7.37 2.81
CA ALA A 177 8.46 -8.43 1.81
C ALA A 177 7.28 -9.38 2.11
N GLU A 178 7.09 -9.74 3.38
CA GLU A 178 5.97 -10.58 3.83
C GLU A 178 4.61 -9.89 3.59
N VAL A 179 4.48 -8.62 3.99
CA VAL A 179 3.25 -7.83 3.75
C VAL A 179 2.93 -7.76 2.26
N ARG A 180 3.92 -7.50 1.41
CA ARG A 180 3.76 -7.49 -0.05
C ARG A 180 3.36 -8.86 -0.61
N GLY A 181 3.98 -9.94 -0.10
CA GLY A 181 3.67 -11.32 -0.52
C GLY A 181 2.27 -11.78 -0.11
N LEU A 182 1.82 -11.43 1.09
CA LEU A 182 0.46 -11.70 1.56
C LEU A 182 -0.59 -10.98 0.70
N ARG A 183 -0.33 -9.73 0.33
CA ARG A 183 -1.17 -8.94 -0.56
C ARG A 183 -1.27 -9.55 -1.96
N GLN A 184 -0.18 -10.10 -2.49
CA GLN A 184 -0.18 -10.79 -3.78
C GLN A 184 -1.04 -12.07 -3.73
N LYS A 185 -0.87 -12.89 -2.69
CA LYS A 185 -1.65 -14.14 -2.50
C LYS A 185 -3.14 -13.88 -2.29
N SER A 186 -3.51 -12.82 -1.57
CA SER A 186 -4.93 -12.48 -1.35
C SER A 186 -5.62 -12.03 -2.64
N MET A 187 -4.90 -11.28 -3.49
CA MET A 187 -5.39 -10.90 -4.82
C MET A 187 -5.59 -12.11 -5.74
N GLU A 188 -4.65 -13.08 -5.71
CA GLU A 188 -4.71 -14.30 -6.52
C GLU A 188 -5.87 -15.22 -6.13
N ARG A 189 -6.14 -15.38 -4.83
CA ARG A 189 -7.33 -16.10 -4.33
C ARG A 189 -8.64 -15.43 -4.76
N LYS A 190 -8.69 -14.09 -4.78
CA LYS A 190 -9.91 -13.34 -5.13
C LYS A 190 -10.19 -13.34 -6.64
N TRP A 191 -9.15 -13.42 -7.47
CA TRP A 191 -9.26 -13.38 -8.94
C TRP A 191 -9.39 -14.77 -9.59
N SER A 192 -9.18 -15.87 -8.87
CA SER A 192 -9.25 -17.23 -9.43
C SER A 192 -10.69 -17.57 -9.85
N PRO A 193 -11.05 -17.54 -11.15
CA PRO A 193 -12.38 -17.97 -11.57
C PRO A 193 -12.45 -19.46 -11.31
N GLN A 194 -13.51 -19.96 -10.67
CA GLN A 194 -13.68 -21.40 -10.51
C GLN A 194 -13.68 -22.04 -11.90
N ARG A 195 -12.56 -22.66 -12.28
CA ARG A 195 -12.51 -23.51 -13.47
C ARG A 195 -13.36 -24.73 -13.16
N LYS A 196 -14.59 -24.72 -13.65
CA LYS A 196 -15.45 -25.89 -13.79
C LYS A 196 -15.19 -26.51 -15.15
#